data_AF-A0A537EGQ3-F1
#
_entry.id   AF-A0A537EGQ3-F1
#
_cell.length_a   1.000
_cell.length_b   1.000
_cell.length_c   1.000
_cell.angle_alpha   90.00
_cell.angle_beta   90.00
_cell.angle_gamma   90.00
#
_symmetry.space_group_name_H-M   'P 1'
#
loop_
_entity.id
_entity.type
_entity.pdbx_description
1 polymer ?
#
loop_
_entity_poly.entity_id
_entity_poly.type
_entity_poly.pdbx_seq_one_letter_code
_entity_poly.pdbx_strand_id
1 'polypeptide(L)'
;MKGRNYRSPSGQAFTRMKYIRGSPAPKVSKFNMGDLSMQFARKIRLVAREHVQIRHNALESARVSANKVLTDRWGETGYRLQLCVYPHIILRENKMIATAGADRLQEGMRRAFGKPTGRAARVENSQDLFIIYVPEDGVETAKKALEVAGTKLPMKTRIIVEEPVAPQMPAGA
;
A
#
# COMPACT_ATOMS: atom_id res chain seq x y z
N MET A 1 -4.71 -9.14 -15.90
CA MET A 1 -4.76 -9.39 -14.44
C MET A 1 -5.66 -8.38 -13.70
N LYS A 2 -6.91 -8.75 -13.36
CA LYS A 2 -7.85 -7.88 -12.60
C LYS A 2 -7.57 -7.89 -11.10
N GLY A 3 -7.85 -6.79 -10.39
CA GLY A 3 -7.59 -6.66 -8.95
C GLY A 3 -8.41 -7.59 -8.07
N ARG A 4 -9.65 -7.87 -8.50
CA ARG A 4 -10.55 -8.78 -7.81
C ARG A 4 -9.96 -10.18 -7.58
N ASN A 5 -9.15 -10.68 -8.52
CA ASN A 5 -8.63 -12.05 -8.48
C ASN A 5 -7.63 -12.27 -7.31
N TYR A 6 -7.03 -11.19 -6.81
CA TYR A 6 -5.99 -11.24 -5.76
C TYR A 6 -6.40 -10.48 -4.50
N ARG A 7 -7.67 -10.06 -4.39
CA ARG A 7 -8.19 -9.33 -3.22
C ARG A 7 -8.24 -10.22 -1.99
N SER A 8 -8.72 -11.46 -2.15
CA SER A 8 -8.78 -12.41 -1.05
C SER A 8 -7.41 -13.07 -0.86
N PRO A 9 -6.82 -13.02 0.34
CA PRO A 9 -5.59 -13.73 0.64
C PRO A 9 -5.87 -15.23 0.66
N SER A 10 -5.56 -15.90 -0.43
CA SER A 10 -5.67 -17.36 -0.55
C SER A 10 -4.30 -18.03 -0.38
N GLY A 11 -4.30 -19.17 0.30
CA GLY A 11 -3.13 -20.03 0.47
C GLY A 11 -1.98 -19.41 1.27
N GLN A 12 -0.85 -20.11 1.27
CA GLN A 12 0.33 -19.75 2.04
C GLN A 12 1.02 -18.49 1.48
N ALA A 13 1.63 -17.70 2.36
CA ALA A 13 2.36 -16.49 2.00
C ALA A 13 3.66 -16.83 1.24
N PHE A 14 3.76 -16.41 -0.03
CA PHE A 14 4.97 -16.53 -0.84
C PHE A 14 5.88 -15.30 -0.65
N THR A 15 6.84 -15.38 0.27
CA THR A 15 7.72 -14.25 0.64
C THR A 15 9.21 -14.54 0.49
N ARG A 16 9.61 -15.81 0.57
CA ARG A 16 11.03 -16.22 0.65
C ARG A 16 11.72 -16.11 -0.72
N MET A 17 12.49 -15.04 -0.92
CA MET A 17 13.16 -14.75 -2.20
C MET A 17 14.19 -15.82 -2.62
N LYS A 18 14.84 -16.50 -1.67
CA LYS A 18 15.80 -17.58 -1.97
C LYS A 18 15.22 -18.75 -2.79
N TYR A 19 13.91 -18.96 -2.74
CA TYR A 19 13.22 -20.02 -3.50
C TYR A 19 12.50 -19.49 -4.75
N ILE A 20 12.38 -18.16 -4.90
CA ILE A 20 11.54 -17.53 -5.93
C ILE A 20 12.44 -16.74 -6.87
N ARG A 21 12.83 -17.36 -7.99
CA ARG A 21 13.63 -16.70 -9.03
C ARG A 21 12.77 -15.74 -9.84
N GLY A 22 13.34 -14.59 -10.22
CA GLY A 22 12.66 -13.60 -11.06
C GLY A 22 11.50 -12.87 -10.36
N SER A 23 11.56 -12.68 -9.03
CA SER A 23 10.58 -11.86 -8.32
C SER A 23 10.61 -10.42 -8.85
N PRO A 24 9.45 -9.83 -9.22
CA PRO A 24 9.40 -8.42 -9.57
C PRO A 24 9.69 -7.55 -8.34
N ALA A 25 10.24 -6.36 -8.57
CA ALA A 25 10.42 -5.34 -7.55
C ALA A 25 9.07 -4.72 -7.15
N PRO A 26 8.93 -4.19 -5.91
CA PRO A 26 7.80 -3.35 -5.54
C PRO A 26 7.69 -2.14 -6.48
N LYS A 27 6.46 -1.76 -6.84
CA LYS A 27 6.24 -0.53 -7.63
C LYS A 27 6.29 0.73 -6.76
N VAL A 28 6.03 0.58 -5.46
CA VAL A 28 6.12 1.66 -4.49
C VAL A 28 7.59 2.04 -4.31
N SER A 29 7.92 3.29 -4.63
CA SER A 29 9.29 3.82 -4.59
C SER A 29 9.66 4.40 -3.23
N LYS A 30 8.78 5.23 -2.66
CA LYS A 30 8.98 5.93 -1.38
C LYS A 30 7.86 5.55 -0.40
N PHE A 31 8.23 5.20 0.82
CA PHE A 31 7.28 4.89 1.90
C PHE A 31 7.06 6.09 2.83
N ASN A 32 8.07 6.94 2.99
CA ASN A 32 7.99 8.18 3.74
C ASN A 32 8.14 9.36 2.79
N MET A 33 7.34 10.39 2.99
CA MET A 33 7.29 11.60 2.17
C MET A 33 7.03 12.82 3.05
N GLY A 34 7.40 13.98 2.54
CA GLY A 34 7.35 15.23 3.28
C GLY A 34 8.57 15.42 4.17
N ASP A 35 8.42 16.18 5.25
CA ASP A 35 9.48 16.40 6.24
C ASP A 35 9.47 15.29 7.30
N LEU A 36 10.56 14.51 7.36
CA LEU A 36 10.71 13.43 8.35
C LEU A 36 11.23 13.95 9.70
N SER A 37 11.90 15.09 9.70
CA SER A 37 12.58 15.68 10.86
C SER A 37 11.61 16.52 11.69
N MET A 38 10.69 17.23 11.03
CA MET A 38 9.72 18.08 11.71
C MET A 38 8.69 17.24 12.48
N GLN A 39 8.42 17.66 13.72
CA GLN A 39 7.32 17.10 14.51
C GLN A 39 6.06 17.91 14.25
N PHE A 40 4.95 17.21 14.05
CA PHE A 40 3.66 17.82 13.80
C PHE A 40 2.69 17.46 14.93
N ALA A 41 1.80 18.41 15.25
CA ALA A 41 0.88 18.28 16.37
C ALA A 41 -0.19 17.20 16.16
N ARG A 42 -0.69 16.99 14.93
CA ARG A 42 -1.81 16.07 14.67
C ARG A 42 -1.36 14.85 13.89
N LYS A 43 -1.87 13.69 14.29
CA LYS A 43 -1.64 12.40 13.62
C LYS A 43 -2.96 11.82 13.16
N ILE A 44 -3.04 11.46 11.89
CA ILE A 44 -4.26 10.97 11.27
C ILE A 44 -3.94 9.67 10.54
N ARG A 45 -4.67 8.61 10.86
CA ARG A 45 -4.43 7.25 10.40
C ARG A 45 -5.56 6.82 9.46
N LEU A 46 -5.19 6.15 8.38
CA LEU A 46 -6.10 5.39 7.54
C LEU A 46 -5.98 3.91 7.87
N VAL A 47 -7.07 3.34 8.34
CA VAL A 47 -7.14 2.00 8.89
C VAL A 47 -7.98 1.09 8.00
N ALA A 48 -7.51 -0.14 7.83
CA ALA A 48 -8.21 -1.22 7.15
C ALA A 48 -9.45 -1.69 7.93
N ARG A 49 -10.58 -1.95 7.26
CA ARG A 49 -11.78 -2.57 7.89
C ARG A 49 -12.00 -4.04 7.53
N GLU A 50 -11.14 -4.61 6.69
CA GLU A 50 -11.30 -5.97 6.17
C GLU A 50 -9.92 -6.62 6.05
N HIS A 51 -9.85 -7.94 6.23
CA HIS A 51 -8.64 -8.70 5.91
C HIS A 51 -8.57 -8.92 4.40
N VAL A 52 -7.63 -8.25 3.73
CA VAL A 52 -7.49 -8.28 2.27
C VAL A 52 -6.04 -8.26 1.84
N GLN A 53 -5.83 -8.57 0.57
CA GLN A 53 -4.54 -8.46 -0.09
C GLN A 53 -4.54 -7.31 -1.09
N ILE A 54 -3.66 -6.33 -0.87
CA ILE A 54 -3.55 -5.09 -1.63
C ILE A 54 -2.37 -5.18 -2.58
N ARG A 55 -2.60 -4.97 -3.88
CA ARG A 55 -1.52 -5.00 -4.88
C ARG A 55 -0.64 -3.76 -4.78
N HIS A 56 0.65 -3.90 -5.07
CA HIS A 56 1.61 -2.79 -5.11
C HIS A 56 1.19 -1.61 -6.01
N ASN A 57 0.42 -1.87 -7.08
CA ASN A 57 -0.13 -0.84 -7.96
C ASN A 57 -1.16 0.04 -7.24
N ALA A 58 -2.03 -0.58 -6.42
CA ALA A 58 -3.04 0.16 -5.66
C ALA A 58 -2.39 0.97 -4.54
N LEU A 59 -1.38 0.41 -3.87
CA LEU A 59 -0.59 1.14 -2.86
C LEU A 59 0.08 2.38 -3.45
N GLU A 60 0.72 2.24 -4.61
CA GLU A 60 1.36 3.38 -5.29
C GLU A 60 0.35 4.41 -5.77
N SER A 61 -0.78 4.00 -6.35
CA SER A 61 -1.85 4.92 -6.76
C SER A 61 -2.47 5.65 -5.56
N ALA A 62 -2.68 4.97 -4.45
CA ALA A 62 -3.18 5.57 -3.20
C ALA A 62 -2.19 6.61 -2.66
N ARG A 63 -0.89 6.25 -2.62
CA ARG A 63 0.18 7.13 -2.17
C ARG A 63 0.28 8.39 -3.03
N VAL A 64 0.34 8.26 -4.36
CA VAL A 64 0.44 9.40 -5.29
C VAL A 64 -0.78 10.32 -5.14
N SER A 65 -1.98 9.75 -5.01
CA SER A 65 -3.21 10.55 -4.90
C SER A 65 -3.28 11.31 -3.58
N ALA A 66 -2.92 10.69 -2.45
CA ALA A 66 -2.81 11.40 -1.16
C ALA A 66 -1.73 12.48 -1.19
N ASN A 67 -0.54 12.14 -1.69
CA ASN A 67 0.59 13.07 -1.74
C ASN A 67 0.27 14.31 -2.57
N LYS A 68 -0.45 14.15 -3.69
CA LYS A 68 -0.87 15.28 -4.52
C LYS A 68 -1.71 16.28 -3.73
N VAL A 69 -2.74 15.82 -3.02
CA VAL A 69 -3.64 16.68 -2.22
C VAL A 69 -2.87 17.43 -1.12
N LEU A 70 -1.88 16.78 -0.50
CA LEU A 70 -1.07 17.39 0.55
C LEU A 70 -0.06 18.41 0.00
N THR A 71 0.64 18.05 -1.08
CA THR A 71 1.61 18.93 -1.74
C THR A 71 0.96 20.16 -2.33
N ASP A 72 -0.25 20.04 -2.91
CA ASP A 72 -0.97 21.18 -3.49
C ASP A 72 -1.31 22.25 -2.43
N ARG A 73 -1.49 21.88 -1.15
CA ARG A 73 -1.80 22.84 -0.06
C ARG A 73 -0.57 23.31 0.72
N TRP A 74 0.42 22.44 0.95
CA TRP A 74 1.51 22.70 1.91
C TRP A 74 2.92 22.52 1.36
N GLY A 75 3.07 22.32 0.04
CA GLY A 75 4.37 22.05 -0.55
C GLY A 75 4.98 20.74 -0.05
N GLU A 76 6.31 20.62 -0.08
CA GLU A 76 7.00 19.40 0.36
C GLU A 76 7.33 19.36 1.85
N THR A 77 7.30 20.49 2.57
CA THR A 77 7.79 20.56 3.97
C THR A 77 6.67 20.61 5.01
N GLY A 78 5.44 20.99 4.65
CA GLY A 78 4.38 21.23 5.63
C GLY A 78 3.61 19.98 6.10
N TYR A 79 4.04 18.77 5.75
CA TYR A 79 3.44 17.53 6.24
C TYR A 79 4.44 16.37 6.26
N ARG A 80 4.03 15.27 6.90
CA ARG A 80 4.69 13.97 6.76
C ARG A 80 3.66 12.89 6.42
N LEU A 81 3.89 12.19 5.31
CA LEU A 81 3.06 11.06 4.87
C LEU A 81 3.88 9.77 4.97
N GLN A 82 3.33 8.76 5.62
CA GLN A 82 3.96 7.46 5.81
C GLN A 82 3.02 6.34 5.36
N LEU A 83 3.48 5.55 4.39
CA LEU A 83 2.88 4.26 4.03
C LEU A 83 3.46 3.19 4.96
N CYS A 84 2.61 2.60 5.81
CA CYS A 84 3.03 1.65 6.83
C CYS A 84 3.18 0.21 6.31
N VAL A 85 2.55 -0.08 5.17
CA VAL A 85 2.44 -1.45 4.66
C VAL A 85 3.41 -1.69 3.51
N TYR A 86 4.23 -2.73 3.63
CA TYR A 86 5.17 -3.16 2.58
C TYR A 86 4.64 -4.40 1.82
N PRO A 87 4.76 -4.42 0.47
CA PRO A 87 4.27 -5.54 -0.34
C PRO A 87 5.26 -6.72 -0.33
N HIS A 88 5.16 -7.57 0.69
CA HIS A 88 6.02 -8.76 0.85
C HIS A 88 5.59 -9.97 0.00
N ILE A 89 4.30 -10.08 -0.32
CA ILE A 89 3.75 -11.26 -0.99
C ILE A 89 4.04 -11.20 -2.48
N ILE A 90 4.56 -12.28 -3.03
CA ILE A 90 4.80 -12.43 -4.46
C ILE A 90 3.59 -13.12 -5.10
N LEU A 91 2.99 -12.43 -6.07
CA LEU A 91 1.87 -12.94 -6.87
C LEU A 91 2.39 -13.74 -8.04
N ARG A 92 1.78 -14.90 -8.28
CA ARG A 92 2.09 -15.77 -9.41
C ARG A 92 0.87 -15.91 -10.30
N GLU A 93 1.09 -15.96 -11.60
CA GLU A 93 0.02 -16.13 -12.58
C GLU A 93 0.48 -17.14 -13.64
N ASN A 94 -0.40 -18.08 -13.99
CA ASN A 94 -0.24 -18.88 -15.20
C ASN A 94 -0.76 -18.04 -16.37
N LYS A 95 0.15 -17.42 -17.13
CA LYS A 95 -0.23 -16.55 -18.25
C LYS A 95 -0.68 -17.42 -19.43
N MET A 96 -1.99 -17.43 -19.67
CA MET A 96 -2.55 -18.01 -20.88
C MET A 96 -2.31 -17.08 -22.08
N ILE A 97 -1.83 -17.64 -23.18
CA ILE A 97 -1.66 -16.95 -24.46
C ILE A 97 -2.87 -17.32 -25.31
N ALA A 98 -3.75 -16.37 -25.53
CA ALA A 98 -4.98 -16.56 -26.32
C ALA A 98 -4.78 -16.04 -27.75
N THR A 99 -3.84 -16.64 -28.48
CA THR A 99 -3.55 -16.33 -29.89
C THR A 99 -3.64 -17.61 -30.72
N ALA A 100 -4.08 -17.53 -31.98
CA ALA A 100 -4.13 -18.71 -32.86
C ALA A 100 -2.76 -19.40 -32.93
N GLY A 101 -2.72 -20.72 -32.70
CA GLY A 101 -1.48 -21.50 -32.65
C GLY A 101 -0.70 -21.43 -31.33
N ALA A 102 -1.22 -20.75 -30.30
CA ALA A 102 -0.59 -20.67 -28.98
C ALA A 102 -0.48 -22.01 -28.26
N ASP A 103 -1.32 -23.00 -28.60
CA ASP A 103 -1.28 -24.36 -28.03
C ASP A 103 0.05 -25.07 -28.31
N ARG A 104 0.82 -24.61 -29.30
CA ARG A 104 2.18 -25.12 -29.58
C ARG A 104 3.23 -24.58 -28.61
N LEU A 105 2.98 -23.41 -28.03
CA LEU A 105 3.89 -22.70 -27.13
C LEU A 105 3.45 -22.79 -25.67
N GLN A 106 2.19 -23.17 -25.43
CA GLN A 106 1.59 -23.22 -24.12
C GLN A 106 1.04 -24.61 -23.81
N GLU A 107 1.46 -25.18 -22.67
CA GLU A 107 1.04 -26.52 -22.25
C GLU A 107 -0.32 -26.57 -21.53
N GLY A 108 -1.16 -25.54 -21.70
CA GLY A 108 -2.43 -25.39 -20.99
C GLY A 108 -2.28 -25.41 -19.46
N MET A 109 -2.84 -26.43 -18.82
CA MET A 109 -2.78 -26.64 -17.35
C MET A 109 -1.58 -27.49 -16.90
N ARG A 110 -0.83 -28.09 -17.81
CA ARG A 110 0.42 -28.77 -17.46
C ARG A 110 1.41 -27.72 -16.95
N ARG A 111 1.99 -27.94 -15.77
CA ARG A 111 2.90 -26.99 -15.07
C ARG A 111 2.26 -25.62 -14.75
N ALA A 112 0.98 -25.59 -14.37
CA ALA A 112 0.21 -24.36 -14.07
C ALA A 112 0.61 -23.56 -12.81
N PHE A 113 1.78 -23.80 -12.21
CA PHE A 113 2.23 -23.11 -11.01
C PHE A 113 2.48 -21.60 -11.22
N GLY A 114 2.71 -21.20 -12.47
CA GLY A 114 2.79 -19.80 -12.87
C GLY A 114 4.11 -19.10 -12.52
N LYS A 115 4.31 -17.96 -13.18
CA LYS A 115 5.50 -17.12 -13.04
C LYS A 115 5.21 -15.94 -12.10
N PRO A 116 6.19 -15.49 -11.29
CA PRO A 116 6.06 -14.27 -10.50
C PRO A 116 5.71 -13.09 -11.41
N THR A 117 4.60 -12.40 -11.12
CA THR A 117 4.06 -11.33 -11.96
C THR A 117 3.93 -10.00 -11.23
N GLY A 118 3.67 -10.02 -9.91
CA GLY A 118 3.56 -8.78 -9.14
C GLY A 118 3.81 -9.00 -7.65
N ARG A 119 3.69 -7.92 -6.88
CA ARG A 119 3.73 -7.98 -5.42
C ARG A 119 2.44 -7.45 -4.81
N ALA A 120 2.14 -7.93 -3.60
CA ALA A 120 1.03 -7.49 -2.80
C ALA A 120 1.40 -7.46 -1.32
N ALA A 121 0.61 -6.72 -0.54
CA ALA A 121 0.65 -6.75 0.91
C ALA A 121 -0.61 -7.44 1.43
N ARG A 122 -0.48 -8.34 2.39
CA ARG A 122 -1.60 -8.83 3.19
C ARG A 122 -1.80 -7.87 4.34
N VAL A 123 -3.03 -7.45 4.53
CA VAL A 123 -3.43 -6.46 5.53
C VAL A 123 -4.53 -7.06 6.36
N GLU A 124 -4.38 -6.98 7.67
CA GLU A 124 -5.36 -7.42 8.65
C GLU A 124 -6.42 -6.35 8.91
N ASN A 125 -7.54 -6.77 9.49
CA ASN A 125 -8.54 -5.83 9.98
C ASN A 125 -7.92 -4.91 11.06
N SER A 126 -8.28 -3.63 11.04
CA SER A 126 -7.76 -2.60 11.95
C SER A 126 -6.26 -2.28 11.82
N GLN A 127 -5.59 -2.74 10.75
CA GLN A 127 -4.19 -2.40 10.50
C GLN A 127 -4.05 -1.02 9.84
N ASP A 128 -3.01 -0.29 10.22
CA ASP A 128 -2.66 1.01 9.62
C ASP A 128 -2.10 0.87 8.21
N LEU A 129 -2.70 1.61 7.28
CA LEU A 129 -2.26 1.68 5.91
C LEU A 129 -1.40 2.92 5.68
N PHE A 130 -1.97 4.08 5.98
CA PHE A 130 -1.32 5.38 5.83
C PHE A 130 -1.41 6.15 7.14
N ILE A 131 -0.35 6.88 7.44
CA ILE A 131 -0.31 7.83 8.55
C ILE A 131 0.12 9.18 7.98
N ILE A 132 -0.64 10.21 8.31
CA ILE A 132 -0.36 11.59 7.95
C ILE A 132 -0.17 12.38 9.23
N TYR A 133 0.93 13.12 9.29
CA TYR A 133 1.20 14.08 10.36
C TYR A 133 1.14 15.49 9.80
N VAL A 134 0.39 16.35 10.49
CA VAL A 134 0.04 17.70 10.02
C VAL A 134 -0.04 18.71 11.15
N PRO A 135 0.13 20.01 10.85
CA PRO A 135 -0.18 21.06 11.81
C PRO A 135 -1.67 21.06 12.19
N GLU A 136 -2.04 21.77 13.25
CA GLU A 136 -3.40 21.78 13.78
C GLU A 136 -4.46 22.23 12.77
N ASP A 137 -4.11 23.22 11.94
CA ASP A 137 -4.97 23.77 10.89
C ASP A 137 -5.22 22.79 9.73
N GLY A 138 -4.53 21.64 9.76
CA GLY A 138 -4.43 20.74 8.64
C GLY A 138 -5.26 19.48 8.65
N VAL A 139 -6.05 19.29 9.70
CA VAL A 139 -6.83 18.08 9.88
C VAL A 139 -7.79 17.82 8.71
N GLU A 140 -8.42 18.88 8.17
CA GLU A 140 -9.35 18.74 7.05
C GLU A 140 -8.69 18.31 5.74
N THR A 141 -7.51 18.87 5.43
CA THR A 141 -6.75 18.49 4.22
C THR A 141 -6.33 17.04 4.29
N ALA A 142 -5.84 16.63 5.45
CA ALA A 142 -5.39 15.28 5.68
C ALA A 142 -6.54 14.28 5.59
N LYS A 143 -7.72 14.61 6.13
CA LYS A 143 -8.94 13.80 5.95
C LYS A 143 -9.27 13.63 4.47
N LYS A 144 -9.32 14.72 3.70
CA LYS A 144 -9.57 14.68 2.24
C LYS A 144 -8.52 13.82 1.51
N ALA A 145 -7.23 13.97 1.85
CA ALA A 145 -6.16 13.19 1.25
C ALA A 145 -6.32 11.67 1.53
N LEU A 146 -6.70 11.30 2.75
CA LEU A 146 -6.94 9.91 3.14
C LEU A 146 -8.23 9.33 2.53
N GLU A 147 -9.27 10.13 2.36
CA GLU A 147 -10.48 9.71 1.63
C GLU A 147 -10.16 9.36 0.18
N VAL A 148 -9.41 10.24 -0.50
CA VAL A 148 -8.96 10.00 -1.87
C VAL A 148 -8.09 8.75 -1.95
N ALA A 149 -7.15 8.55 -1.03
CA ALA A 149 -6.36 7.32 -0.96
C ALA A 149 -7.23 6.08 -0.73
N GLY A 150 -8.22 6.18 0.16
CA GLY A 150 -9.21 5.14 0.45
C GLY A 150 -9.93 4.65 -0.80
N THR A 151 -10.31 5.55 -1.72
CA THR A 151 -10.97 5.16 -2.98
C THR A 151 -10.11 4.28 -3.90
N LYS A 152 -8.78 4.30 -3.75
CA LYS A 152 -7.87 3.49 -4.58
C LYS A 152 -7.65 2.09 -4.02
N LEU A 153 -8.07 1.85 -2.78
CA LEU A 153 -7.86 0.60 -2.08
C LEU A 153 -9.02 -0.37 -2.35
N PRO A 154 -8.79 -1.70 -2.30
CA PRO A 154 -9.79 -2.69 -2.66
C PRO A 154 -10.85 -2.95 -1.56
N MET A 155 -10.83 -2.18 -0.46
CA MET A 155 -11.55 -2.44 0.78
C MET A 155 -12.15 -1.15 1.34
N LYS A 156 -13.11 -1.27 2.26
CA LYS A 156 -13.54 -0.13 3.06
C LYS A 156 -12.44 0.25 4.05
N THR A 157 -12.24 1.55 4.22
CA THR A 157 -11.26 2.12 5.15
C THR A 157 -11.96 2.98 6.20
N ARG A 158 -11.30 3.20 7.33
CA ARG A 158 -11.74 4.11 8.39
C ARG A 158 -10.63 5.12 8.65
N ILE A 159 -11.01 6.39 8.79
CA ILE A 159 -10.07 7.45 9.19
C ILE A 159 -10.17 7.60 10.70
N ILE A 160 -9.03 7.62 11.38
CA ILE A 160 -8.91 7.86 12.81
C ILE A 160 -8.04 9.10 12.98
N VAL A 161 -8.56 10.10 13.68
CA VAL A 161 -7.81 11.30 14.08
C VAL A 161 -7.34 11.05 15.51
N GLU A 162 -6.03 11.07 15.72
CA GLU A 162 -5.44 11.03 17.05
C GLU A 162 -5.16 12.47 17.53
N GLU A 163 -5.46 12.69 18.80
CA GLU A 163 -5.12 13.93 19.52
C GLU A 163 -3.60 14.05 19.71
N PRO A 164 -3.09 15.27 20.00
CA PRO A 164 -1.67 15.54 19.95
C PRO A 164 -0.87 14.60 20.84
N VAL A 165 0.08 13.90 20.20
CA VAL A 165 1.13 13.18 20.91
C VAL A 165 2.03 14.26 21.48
N ALA A 166 1.91 14.54 22.78
CA ALA A 166 2.92 15.31 23.49
C ALA A 166 4.30 14.70 23.16
N PRO A 167 5.33 15.51 22.88
CA PRO A 167 6.65 14.98 22.54
C PRO A 167 7.09 14.09 23.69
N GLN A 168 7.24 12.78 23.41
CA GLN A 168 7.84 11.86 24.36
C GLN A 168 9.28 12.34 24.55
N MET A 169 9.53 13.05 25.65
CA MET A 169 10.89 13.34 26.09
C MET A 169 11.61 12.00 26.16
N PRO A 170 12.82 11.86 25.59
CA PRO A 170 13.58 10.64 25.79
C PRO A 170 13.75 10.46 27.29
N ALA A 171 13.22 9.37 27.83
CA ALA A 171 13.43 8.99 29.21
C ALA A 171 14.95 8.91 29.42
N GLY A 172 15.48 9.84 30.20
CA GLY A 172 16.90 9.87 30.53
C GLY A 172 17.32 8.54 31.15
N ALA A 173 18.35 7.95 30.57
CA ALA A 173 19.27 7.00 31.18
C ALA A 173 20.62 7.14 30.48
#